data_AF-A0A0C9VDZ1-F1
#
_entry.id   AF-A0A0C9VDZ1-F1
#
_cell.length_a   1.000
_cell.length_b   1.000
_cell.length_c   1.000
_cell.angle_alpha   90.00
_cell.angle_beta   90.00
_cell.angle_gamma   90.00
#
_symmetry.space_group_name_H-M   'P 1'
#
loop_
_entity.id
_entity.type
_entity.pdbx_description
1 polymer ?
#
loop_
_entity_poly.entity_id
_entity_poly.type
_entity_poly.pdbx_seq_one_letter_code
_entity_poly.pdbx_strand_id
1 'polypeptide(L)'
;VNMLLAAMPELNNPPKGLPEGTINLGDGYALLRKQDRRFAFLVCPHIQPIQNLLGPGWEIPQIKQWAQLKLPNSQIVCSAWRELLKPIEKLWVSHNVKVCPCPLSNSCTLNLIHISLFSIM
;
A
#
# COMPACT_ATOMS: atom_id res chain seq x y z
N VAL A 1 5.77 20.54 2.23
CA VAL A 1 7.22 20.54 2.55
C VAL A 1 7.36 20.71 4.05
N ASN A 2 8.15 19.88 4.72
CA ASN A 2 8.20 19.82 6.18
C ASN A 2 9.10 20.96 6.72
N MET A 3 8.57 21.86 7.57
CA MET A 3 9.29 23.06 8.04
C MET A 3 10.61 22.70 8.75
N LEU A 4 10.62 21.56 9.44
CA LEU A 4 11.80 21.01 10.12
C LEU A 4 12.93 20.63 9.16
N LEU A 5 12.60 20.08 7.98
CA LEU A 5 13.59 19.72 6.97
C LEU A 5 14.15 20.95 6.25
N ALA A 6 13.37 22.04 6.17
CA ALA A 6 13.85 23.31 5.64
C ALA A 6 14.81 24.02 6.61
N ALA A 7 14.57 23.89 7.92
CA ALA A 7 15.43 24.45 8.96
C ALA A 7 16.74 23.66 9.16
N MET A 8 16.73 22.34 8.92
CA MET A 8 17.88 21.46 9.18
C MET A 8 18.09 20.49 8.01
N PRO A 9 18.80 20.90 6.94
CA PRO A 9 19.00 20.08 5.74
C PRO A 9 19.86 18.84 6.01
N GLU A 10 20.72 18.85 7.03
CA GLU A 10 21.49 17.67 7.47
C GLU A 10 20.62 16.47 7.88
N LEU A 11 19.36 16.70 8.26
CA LEU A 11 18.41 15.64 8.59
C LEU A 11 17.77 15.01 7.35
N ASN A 12 17.87 15.66 6.19
CA ASN A 12 17.39 15.14 4.93
C ASN A 12 18.40 14.19 4.27
N ASN A 13 19.03 13.33 5.07
CA ASN A 13 19.81 12.21 4.58
C ASN A 13 18.87 11.01 4.46
N PRO A 14 18.31 10.71 3.26
CA PRO A 14 17.55 9.48 3.12
C PRO A 14 18.47 8.32 3.50
N PRO A 15 18.00 7.35 4.31
CA PRO A 15 18.79 6.18 4.63
C PRO A 15 19.28 5.54 3.32
N LYS A 16 20.60 5.36 3.19
CA LYS A 16 21.22 4.71 2.03
C LYS A 16 20.83 3.23 2.03
N GLY A 17 19.69 2.90 1.46
CA GLY A 17 19.25 1.51 1.33
C GLY A 17 17.74 1.35 1.25
N LEU A 18 17.32 0.15 0.87
CA LEU A 18 15.93 -0.25 1.00
C LEU A 18 15.57 -0.37 2.49
N PRO A 19 14.35 0.03 2.90
CA PRO A 19 13.94 -0.09 4.29
C PRO A 19 13.92 -1.56 4.73
N GLU A 20 14.09 -1.79 6.03
CA GLU A 20 14.21 -3.13 6.60
C GLU A 20 12.98 -4.01 6.28
N GLY A 21 13.22 -5.22 5.77
CA GLY A 21 12.16 -6.15 5.37
C GLY A 21 11.62 -5.94 3.97
N THR A 22 12.24 -5.06 3.18
CA THR A 22 11.98 -4.96 1.75
C THR A 22 12.49 -6.19 1.02
N ILE A 23 11.71 -6.72 0.09
CA ILE A 23 12.15 -7.76 -0.83
C ILE A 23 12.39 -7.11 -2.20
N ASN A 24 13.62 -7.19 -2.68
CA ASN A 24 13.94 -6.74 -4.04
C ASN A 24 13.48 -7.81 -5.04
N LEU A 25 12.66 -7.41 -6.02
CA LEU A 25 12.17 -8.31 -7.06
C LEU A 25 13.03 -8.29 -8.33
N GLY A 26 14.01 -7.37 -8.41
CA GLY A 26 14.78 -7.11 -9.63
C GLY A 26 14.20 -5.95 -10.45
N ASP A 27 14.94 -5.50 -11.46
CA ASP A 27 14.50 -4.51 -12.45
C ASP A 27 13.95 -3.18 -11.89
N GLY A 28 14.40 -2.80 -10.68
CA GLY A 28 13.94 -1.59 -9.99
C GLY A 28 12.62 -1.78 -9.22
N TYR A 29 12.05 -2.98 -9.21
CA TYR A 29 10.88 -3.33 -8.40
C TYR A 29 11.28 -3.79 -6.99
N ALA A 30 10.53 -3.34 -5.98
CA ALA A 30 10.76 -3.79 -4.61
C ALA A 30 9.46 -3.86 -3.81
N LEU A 31 9.21 -4.98 -3.12
CA LEU A 31 8.11 -5.13 -2.18
C LEU A 31 8.46 -4.50 -0.85
N LEU A 32 7.72 -3.47 -0.49
CA LEU A 32 7.87 -2.73 0.76
C LEU A 32 6.89 -3.30 1.80
N ARG A 33 7.41 -3.51 3.02
CA ARG A 33 6.57 -3.86 4.15
C ARG A 33 5.62 -2.72 4.47
N LYS A 34 4.42 -3.06 4.94
CA LYS A 34 3.61 -2.06 5.62
C LYS A 34 4.33 -1.61 6.89
N GLN A 35 4.52 -0.30 7.03
CA GLN A 35 4.95 0.31 8.29
C GLN A 35 3.76 0.38 9.26
N ASP A 36 3.30 -0.78 9.73
CA ASP A 36 2.28 -0.84 10.78
C ASP A 36 2.98 -0.90 12.14
N ARG A 37 2.57 -0.04 13.08
CA ARG A 37 3.07 -0.11 14.46
C ARG A 37 2.47 -1.30 15.21
N ARG A 38 1.34 -1.83 14.74
CA ARG A 38 0.70 -3.01 15.29
C ARG A 38 0.78 -4.15 14.30
N PHE A 39 1.18 -5.31 14.77
CA PHE A 39 1.06 -6.54 13.99
C PHE A 39 -0.41 -6.74 13.64
N ALA A 40 -0.69 -7.04 12.37
CA ALA A 40 -2.04 -7.38 11.97
C ALA A 40 -2.35 -8.76 12.58
N PHE A 41 -3.22 -8.78 13.59
CA PHE A 41 -3.92 -10.01 13.93
C PHE A 41 -4.70 -10.41 12.68
N LEU A 42 -4.53 -11.66 12.24
CA LEU A 42 -5.36 -12.20 11.16
C LEU A 42 -6.80 -12.16 11.64
N VAL A 43 -7.59 -11.17 11.21
CA VAL A 43 -9.02 -11.17 11.45
C VAL A 43 -9.65 -11.95 10.29
N CYS A 44 -9.91 -13.24 10.52
CA CYS A 44 -10.65 -14.17 9.64
C CYS A 44 -9.92 -14.66 8.35
N PRO A 45 -10.57 -15.46 7.48
CA PRO A 45 -10.56 -16.93 7.35
C PRO A 45 -9.22 -17.59 6.95
N HIS A 46 -8.16 -16.79 6.72
CA HIS A 46 -6.83 -17.28 6.30
C HIS A 46 -6.07 -18.03 7.41
N ILE A 47 -6.58 -17.95 8.63
CA ILE A 47 -6.05 -18.67 9.79
C ILE A 47 -6.07 -20.18 9.55
N GLN A 48 -7.19 -20.73 9.06
CA GLN A 48 -7.34 -22.18 8.87
C GLN A 48 -6.33 -22.76 7.88
N PRO A 49 -6.14 -22.20 6.68
CA PRO A 49 -5.10 -22.64 5.76
C PRO A 49 -3.69 -22.57 6.35
N ILE A 50 -3.38 -21.51 7.09
CA ILE A 50 -2.07 -21.32 7.72
C ILE A 50 -1.84 -22.32 8.85
N GLN A 51 -2.86 -22.55 9.69
CA GLN A 51 -2.83 -23.58 10.73
C GLN A 51 -2.69 -24.98 10.14
N ASN A 52 -3.39 -25.28 9.04
CA ASN A 52 -3.26 -26.56 8.33
C ASN A 52 -1.84 -26.75 7.77
N LEU A 53 -1.20 -25.67 7.30
CA LEU A 53 0.17 -25.71 6.79
C LEU A 53 1.21 -25.84 7.91
N LEU A 54 1.00 -25.20 9.06
CA LEU A 54 1.89 -25.29 10.22
C LEU A 54 1.71 -26.60 11.00
N GLY A 55 0.51 -27.20 10.94
CA GLY A 55 0.14 -28.40 11.67
C GLY A 55 -0.44 -28.11 13.06
N PRO A 56 -1.13 -29.11 13.66
CA PRO A 56 -1.73 -28.96 14.99
C PRO A 56 -0.66 -28.74 16.06
N GLY A 57 -0.90 -27.79 16.97
CA GLY A 57 -0.01 -27.48 18.10
C GLY A 57 0.91 -26.27 17.92
N TRP A 58 0.95 -25.68 16.72
CA TRP A 58 1.69 -24.43 16.48
C TRP A 58 0.83 -23.19 16.74
N GLU A 59 1.37 -22.26 17.52
CA GLU A 59 0.80 -20.92 17.63
C GLU A 59 1.01 -20.16 16.31
N ILE A 60 0.01 -19.39 15.90
CA ILE A 60 0.10 -18.59 14.67
C ILE A 60 1.11 -17.46 14.91
N PRO A 61 2.22 -17.40 14.16
CA PRO A 61 3.18 -16.34 14.33
C PRO A 61 2.58 -14.99 13.89
N GLN A 62 3.10 -13.90 14.46
CA GLN A 62 2.76 -12.55 14.01
C GLN A 62 3.23 -12.35 12.57
N ILE A 63 2.27 -12.23 11.64
CA ILE A 63 2.58 -12.11 10.22
C ILE A 63 2.79 -10.65 9.84
N LYS A 64 3.97 -10.35 9.30
CA LYS A 64 4.25 -9.07 8.65
C LYS A 64 3.85 -9.18 7.18
N GLN A 65 2.94 -8.31 6.76
CA GLN A 65 2.43 -8.32 5.38
C GLN A 65 3.10 -7.21 4.56
N TRP A 66 3.50 -7.56 3.34
CA TRP A 66 3.83 -6.59 2.30
C TRP A 66 2.55 -5.99 1.78
N ALA A 67 2.54 -4.67 1.61
CA ALA A 67 1.35 -3.95 1.17
C ALA A 67 1.68 -2.82 0.21
N GLN A 68 2.94 -2.66 -0.14
CA GLN A 68 3.42 -1.60 -1.00
C GLN A 68 4.40 -2.19 -2.01
N LEU A 69 4.32 -1.72 -3.25
CA LEU A 69 5.22 -2.08 -4.32
C LEU A 69 5.90 -0.79 -4.80
N LYS A 70 7.23 -0.79 -4.76
CA LYS A 70 8.05 0.22 -5.41
C LYS A 70 8.19 -0.16 -6.88
N LEU A 71 7.86 0.78 -7.76
CA LEU A 71 8.03 0.69 -9.19
C LEU A 71 9.43 1.20 -9.61
N PRO A 72 9.89 0.89 -10.84
CA PRO A 72 11.20 1.32 -11.35
C PRO A 72 11.32 2.85 -11.44
N ASN A 73 10.18 3.53 -11.67
CA ASN A 73 10.07 4.99 -11.64
C ASN A 73 10.10 5.58 -10.22
N SER A 74 10.44 4.76 -9.21
CA SER A 74 10.47 5.10 -7.78
C SER A 74 9.13 5.50 -7.17
N GLN A 75 8.02 5.33 -7.88
CA GLN A 75 6.69 5.45 -7.27
C GLN A 75 6.40 4.26 -6.37
N ILE A 76 5.57 4.49 -5.36
CA ILE A 76 5.12 3.44 -4.44
C ILE A 76 3.61 3.30 -4.60
N VAL A 77 3.18 2.13 -5.03
CA VAL A 77 1.76 1.74 -5.12
C VAL A 77 1.37 0.88 -3.92
N CYS A 78 0.13 1.00 -3.47
CA CYS A 78 -0.40 0.17 -2.40
C CYS A 78 -1.08 -1.08 -2.96
N SER A 79 -1.10 -2.17 -2.21
CA SER A 79 -1.86 -3.37 -2.56
C SER A 79 -3.35 -3.08 -2.51
N ALA A 80 -4.13 -3.68 -3.41
CA ALA A 80 -5.58 -3.55 -3.46
C ALA A 80 -6.26 -3.78 -2.11
N TRP A 81 -5.85 -4.82 -1.36
CA TRP A 81 -6.40 -5.07 -0.02
C TRP A 81 -6.28 -3.86 0.93
N ARG A 82 -5.18 -3.10 0.88
CA ARG A 82 -5.03 -1.90 1.71
C ARG A 82 -5.82 -0.71 1.21
N GLU A 83 -6.00 -0.60 -0.09
CA GLU A 83 -6.82 0.46 -0.66
C GLU A 83 -8.30 0.23 -0.34
N LEU A 84 -8.76 -1.01 -0.47
CA LEU A 84 -10.14 -1.42 -0.19
C LEU A 84 -10.56 -1.24 1.28
N LEU A 85 -9.61 -1.11 2.22
CA LEU A 85 -9.91 -0.78 3.62
C LEU A 85 -10.28 0.69 3.83
N LYS A 86 -10.02 1.55 2.84
CA LYS A 86 -10.34 2.98 2.92
C LYS A 86 -11.60 3.27 2.11
N PRO A 87 -12.47 4.16 2.59
CA PRO A 87 -13.54 4.70 1.76
C PRO A 87 -12.93 5.50 0.60
N ILE A 88 -13.66 5.57 -0.53
CA ILE A 88 -13.17 6.07 -1.82
C ILE A 88 -12.67 7.52 -1.74
N GLU A 89 -13.30 8.35 -0.91
CA GLU A 89 -12.92 9.76 -0.74
C GLU A 89 -11.52 9.87 -0.11
N LYS A 90 -11.19 8.96 0.81
CA LYS A 90 -9.85 8.90 1.42
C LYS A 90 -8.80 8.36 0.46
N LEU A 91 -9.19 7.50 -0.48
CA LEU A 91 -8.28 7.03 -1.52
C LEU A 91 -7.84 8.16 -2.43
N TRP A 92 -8.78 9.00 -2.87
CA TRP A 92 -8.48 10.16 -3.72
C TRP A 92 -7.47 11.11 -3.09
N VAL A 93 -7.68 11.45 -1.80
CA VAL A 93 -6.74 12.27 -1.04
C VAL A 93 -5.38 11.59 -0.95
N SER A 94 -5.34 10.26 -0.71
CA SER A 94 -4.08 9.54 -0.62
C SER A 94 -3.32 9.43 -1.94
N HIS A 95 -4.02 9.45 -3.07
CA HIS A 95 -3.44 9.40 -4.41
C HIS A 95 -3.21 10.79 -5.01
N ASN A 96 -3.48 11.87 -4.24
CA ASN A 96 -3.45 13.25 -4.72
C ASN A 96 -4.30 13.47 -5.98
N VAL A 97 -5.42 12.75 -6.10
CA VAL A 97 -6.32 12.87 -7.24
C VAL A 97 -7.25 14.05 -7.00
N LYS A 98 -7.16 15.06 -7.88
CA LYS A 98 -8.14 16.14 -7.92
C LYS A 98 -9.41 15.64 -8.59
N VAL A 99 -10.46 15.44 -7.81
CA VAL A 99 -11.79 15.20 -8.36
C VAL A 99 -12.38 16.54 -8.79
N CYS A 100 -12.50 16.73 -10.09
CA CYS A 100 -13.20 17.87 -10.65
C CYS A 100 -14.70 17.56 -10.65
N PRO A 101 -15.53 18.31 -9.90
CA PRO A 101 -16.97 18.21 -10.03
C PRO A 101 -17.34 18.81 -11.39
N CYS A 102 -17.66 17.97 -12.37
CA CYS A 102 -18.24 18.45 -13.63
C CYS A 102 -19.70 18.87 -13.37
N PRO A 103 -20.13 20.11 -13.66
CA PRO A 103 -21.49 20.54 -13.32
C PRO A 103 -22.60 19.94 -14.19
N LEU A 104 -22.31 19.34 -15.34
CA LEU A 104 -23.33 18.90 -16.29
C LEU A 104 -22.83 17.72 -17.15
N SER A 105 -23.23 16.48 -16.81
CA SER A 105 -23.65 15.44 -17.78
C SER A 105 -23.80 14.07 -17.11
N ASN A 106 -24.95 13.42 -17.35
CA ASN A 106 -25.31 12.10 -16.83
C ASN A 106 -24.58 10.94 -17.55
N SER A 107 -23.35 11.14 -18.02
CA SER A 107 -22.61 10.15 -18.82
C SER A 107 -21.25 9.74 -18.24
N CYS A 108 -20.82 10.27 -17.09
CA CYS A 108 -19.47 10.04 -16.57
C CYS A 108 -19.31 8.85 -15.59
N THR A 109 -20.33 8.03 -15.36
CA THR A 109 -20.20 6.84 -14.48
C THR A 109 -19.45 5.67 -15.12
N LEU A 110 -19.27 5.65 -16.44
CA LEU A 110 -18.61 4.54 -17.15
C LEU A 110 -17.07 4.63 -17.19
N ASN A 111 -16.48 5.82 -17.04
CA ASN A 111 -15.03 5.98 -17.10
C ASN A 111 -14.31 5.77 -15.75
N LEU A 112 -15.04 5.85 -14.63
CA LEU A 112 -14.44 5.66 -13.29
C LEU A 112 -14.20 4.19 -12.94
N ILE A 113 -15.01 3.28 -13.49
CA ILE A 113 -14.85 1.82 -13.32
C ILE A 113 -13.63 1.33 -14.12
N HIS A 114 -13.36 1.92 -15.28
CA HIS A 114 -12.28 1.47 -16.17
C HIS A 114 -10.87 1.75 -15.61
N ILE A 115 -10.67 2.85 -14.89
CA ILE A 115 -9.38 3.15 -14.22
C ILE A 115 -9.16 2.22 -13.03
N SER A 116 -10.23 1.83 -12.34
CA SER A 116 -10.17 0.88 -11.23
C SER A 116 -9.75 -0.52 -11.70
N LEU A 117 -10.20 -0.93 -12.90
CA LEU A 117 -9.80 -2.19 -13.53
C LEU A 117 -8.34 -2.22 -14.01
N PHE A 118 -7.79 -1.09 -14.46
CA PHE A 118 -6.39 -1.03 -14.92
C PHE A 118 -5.36 -1.11 -13.79
N SER A 119 -5.76 -0.94 -12.52
CA SER A 119 -4.93 -1.25 -11.34
C SER A 119 -5.19 -2.64 -10.76
N ILE A 120 -6.13 -3.41 -11.31
CA ILE A 120 -6.52 -4.75 -10.85
C ILE A 120 -5.98 -5.85 -11.80
N MET A 121 -5.32 -5.50 -12.91
CA MET A 121 -4.61 -6.45 -13.79
C MET A 121 -3.10 -6.40 -13.58
#